data_AF-A0A8T3ZXD6-F1
#
_entry.id   AF-A0A8T3ZXD6-F1
#
_cell.length_a   1.000
_cell.length_b   1.000
_cell.length_c   1.000
_cell.angle_alpha   90.00
_cell.angle_beta   90.00
_cell.angle_gamma   90.00
#
_symmetry.space_group_name_H-M   'P 1'
#
loop_
_entity.id
_entity.type
_entity.pdbx_description
1 polymer ?
#
loop_
_entity_poly.entity_id
_entity_poly.type
_entity_poly.pdbx_seq_one_letter_code
_entity_poly.pdbx_strand_id
1 'polypeptide(L)'
;MTSVFIRPLPKQDMNFLGPKDVKRINLEVIRQSGGAFGAVNEANLHHVCQRAESVSRSLAKVAAYYFYSLAFEAHAFTDGNKRTAISATVAVLNANSESLVAKDDELVGFALLVASGQAGRKEVEKWLLKRMKKQK
;
A
#
# COMPACT_ATOMS: atom_id res chain seq x y z
N MET A 1 25.12 5.69 41.57
CA MET A 1 23.87 5.94 40.82
C MET A 1 24.17 5.69 39.35
N THR A 2 23.95 4.46 38.88
CA THR A 2 24.31 4.06 37.51
C THR A 2 23.20 4.54 36.58
N SER A 3 23.46 5.66 35.88
CA SER A 3 22.56 6.18 34.87
C SER A 3 22.45 5.16 33.73
N VAL A 4 21.33 4.44 33.68
CA VAL A 4 21.01 3.53 32.60
C VAL A 4 20.69 4.39 31.38
N PHE A 5 21.68 4.58 30.52
CA PHE A 5 21.52 5.20 29.21
C PHE A 5 20.73 4.22 28.33
N ILE A 6 19.40 4.30 28.40
CA ILE A 6 18.53 3.63 27.43
C ILE A 6 18.80 4.32 26.10
N ARG A 7 19.72 3.77 25.30
CA ARG A 7 19.83 4.17 23.89
C ARG A 7 18.46 3.91 23.28
N PRO A 8 17.75 4.93 22.77
CA PRO A 8 16.56 4.67 21.99
C PRO A 8 16.98 3.75 20.84
N LEU A 9 16.31 2.60 20.71
CA LEU A 9 16.49 1.73 19.56
C LEU A 9 16.36 2.59 18.30
N PRO A 10 17.23 2.40 17.29
CA PRO A 10 17.13 3.15 16.05
C PRO A 10 15.70 3.02 15.55
N LYS A 11 15.00 4.15 15.39
CA LYS A 11 13.75 4.16 14.64
C LYS A 11 14.14 3.60 13.27
N GLN A 12 13.67 2.41 12.93
CA GLN A 12 13.61 2.07 11.52
C GLN A 12 12.54 2.99 10.96
N ASP A 13 12.98 4.11 10.40
CA ASP A 13 12.09 5.06 9.75
C ASP A 13 11.51 4.33 8.54
N MET A 14 10.27 3.88 8.70
CA MET A 14 9.53 3.22 7.63
C MET A 14 9.27 4.25 6.53
N ASN A 15 9.58 3.89 5.29
CA ASN A 15 9.34 4.76 4.15
C ASN A 15 7.88 4.62 3.71
N PHE A 16 7.10 5.70 3.85
CA PHE A 16 5.70 5.77 3.45
C PHE A 16 5.55 6.42 2.06
N LEU A 17 4.42 6.17 1.41
CA LEU A 17 4.07 6.84 0.16
C LEU A 17 3.21 8.06 0.45
N GLY A 18 3.64 9.22 -0.05
CA GLY A 18 2.87 10.44 0.01
C GLY A 18 1.77 10.49 -1.07
N PRO A 19 0.82 11.44 -0.99
CA PRO A 19 -0.23 11.59 -2.00
C PRO A 19 0.33 11.81 -3.41
N LYS A 20 1.46 12.51 -3.54
CA LYS A 20 2.14 12.74 -4.82
C LYS A 20 2.64 11.43 -5.45
N ASP A 21 3.19 10.53 -4.63
CA ASP A 21 3.69 9.24 -5.09
C ASP A 21 2.54 8.36 -5.60
N VAL A 22 1.44 8.29 -4.83
CA VAL A 22 0.28 7.48 -5.22
C VAL A 22 -0.39 8.02 -6.50
N LYS A 23 -0.45 9.34 -6.69
CA LYS A 23 -0.92 9.93 -7.96
C LYS A 23 -0.02 9.57 -9.14
N ARG A 24 1.30 9.65 -8.95
CA ARG A 24 2.27 9.27 -9.99
C ARG A 24 2.10 7.78 -10.36
N ILE A 25 1.91 6.92 -9.37
CA ILE A 25 1.63 5.50 -9.59
C ILE A 25 0.33 5.31 -10.38
N ASN A 26 -0.76 6.00 -10.03
CA ASN A 26 -2.00 5.92 -10.79
C ASN A 26 -1.81 6.40 -12.25
N LEU A 27 -1.08 7.51 -12.43
CA LEU A 27 -0.76 8.03 -13.76
C LEU A 27 0.00 7.01 -14.61
N GLU A 28 1.01 6.35 -14.04
CA GLU A 28 1.78 5.29 -14.71
C GLU A 28 0.89 4.08 -15.04
N VAL A 29 0.05 3.66 -14.10
CA VAL A 29 -0.93 2.57 -14.29
C VAL A 29 -1.87 2.86 -15.46
N ILE A 30 -2.48 4.05 -15.50
CA ILE A 30 -3.41 4.44 -16.57
C ILE A 30 -2.68 4.52 -17.92
N ARG A 31 -1.46 5.05 -17.95
CA ARG A 31 -0.63 5.09 -19.16
C ARG A 31 -0.32 3.70 -19.73
N GLN A 32 -0.02 2.73 -18.87
CA GLN A 32 0.38 1.39 -19.28
C GLN A 32 -0.79 0.49 -19.67
N SER A 33 -1.89 0.57 -18.92
CA SER A 33 -3.01 -0.38 -19.03
C SER A 33 -4.26 0.20 -19.68
N GLY A 34 -4.24 1.49 -20.03
CA GLY A 34 -5.42 2.21 -20.48
C GLY A 34 -6.42 2.49 -19.35
N GLY A 35 -7.33 3.41 -19.61
CA GLY A 35 -8.34 3.85 -18.66
C GLY A 35 -8.65 5.33 -18.79
N ALA A 36 -9.68 5.79 -18.08
CA ALA A 36 -10.05 7.19 -18.10
C ALA A 36 -9.08 8.01 -17.23
N PHE A 37 -8.42 8.99 -17.83
CA PHE A 37 -7.87 10.12 -17.08
C PHE A 37 -9.03 10.86 -16.43
N GLY A 38 -8.95 11.10 -15.13
CA GLY A 38 -10.04 11.72 -14.41
C GLY A 38 -9.61 12.42 -13.14
N ALA A 39 -10.62 12.95 -12.45
CA ALA A 39 -10.44 13.67 -11.20
C ALA A 39 -9.83 12.76 -10.12
N VAL A 40 -9.02 13.38 -9.27
CA VAL A 40 -8.48 12.79 -8.05
C VAL A 40 -9.19 13.42 -6.87
N ASN A 41 -9.76 12.60 -5.99
CA ASN A 41 -10.25 13.07 -4.71
C ASN A 41 -9.07 13.26 -3.75
N GLU A 42 -8.54 14.48 -3.75
CA GLU A 42 -7.39 14.88 -2.94
C GLU A 42 -7.60 14.63 -1.44
N ALA A 43 -8.80 14.90 -0.93
CA ALA A 43 -9.11 14.71 0.48
C ALA A 43 -8.99 13.24 0.86
N ASN A 44 -9.65 12.34 0.12
CA ASN A 44 -9.59 10.91 0.40
C ASN A 44 -8.18 10.36 0.27
N LEU A 45 -7.42 10.79 -0.75
CA LEU A 45 -6.04 10.36 -0.91
C LEU A 45 -5.14 10.83 0.24
N HIS A 46 -5.28 12.08 0.65
CA HIS A 46 -4.51 12.65 1.77
C HIS A 46 -4.83 11.91 3.07
N HIS A 47 -6.10 11.62 3.33
CA HIS A 47 -6.54 10.84 4.49
C HIS A 47 -5.91 9.44 4.52
N VAL A 48 -5.85 8.74 3.38
CA VAL A 48 -5.20 7.42 3.31
C VAL A 48 -3.72 7.52 3.66
N CYS A 49 -2.97 8.41 3.01
CA CYS A 49 -1.53 8.54 3.26
C CYS A 49 -1.24 8.93 4.72
N GLN A 50 -1.96 9.90 5.27
CA GLN A 50 -1.78 10.33 6.66
C GLN A 50 -2.12 9.21 7.65
N ARG A 51 -3.21 8.48 7.41
CA ARG A 51 -3.61 7.39 8.30
C ARG A 51 -2.63 6.23 8.25
N ALA A 52 -2.02 5.94 7.10
CA ALA A 52 -1.06 4.83 6.95
C ALA A 52 0.10 4.93 7.95
N GLU A 53 0.61 6.13 8.22
CA GLU A 53 1.67 6.40 9.20
C GLU A 53 1.25 6.04 10.64
N SER A 54 -0.04 6.15 10.95
CA SER A 54 -0.61 5.88 12.27
C SER A 54 -1.09 4.44 12.46
N VAL A 55 -1.17 3.63 11.39
CA VAL A 55 -1.80 2.31 11.43
C VAL A 55 -0.98 1.30 12.22
N SER A 56 0.33 1.21 11.96
CA SER A 56 1.18 0.24 12.62
C SER A 56 2.67 0.51 12.35
N ARG A 57 3.53 -0.08 13.19
CA ARG A 57 4.97 -0.21 12.91
C ARG A 57 5.32 -1.45 12.07
N SER A 58 4.35 -2.32 11.79
CA SER A 58 4.56 -3.47 10.92
C SER A 58 4.36 -3.07 9.46
N LEU A 59 5.38 -3.29 8.63
CA LEU A 59 5.32 -3.00 7.19
C LEU A 59 4.19 -3.77 6.52
N ALA A 60 3.96 -5.03 6.89
CA ALA A 60 2.87 -5.83 6.32
C ALA A 60 1.49 -5.21 6.60
N LYS A 61 1.29 -4.64 7.79
CA LYS A 61 0.04 -3.96 8.16
C LYS A 61 -0.15 -2.65 7.41
N VAL A 62 0.93 -1.89 7.24
CA VAL A 62 0.91 -0.64 6.46
C VAL A 62 0.65 -0.94 4.98
N ALA A 63 1.32 -1.93 4.41
CA ALA A 63 1.13 -2.40 3.05
C ALA A 63 -0.31 -2.91 2.82
N ALA A 64 -0.87 -3.65 3.78
CA ALA A 64 -2.25 -4.11 3.74
C ALA A 64 -3.26 -2.96 3.81
N TYR A 65 -2.95 -1.94 4.61
CA TYR A 65 -3.77 -0.73 4.71
C TYR A 65 -3.80 0.03 3.38
N TYR A 66 -2.64 0.28 2.76
CA TYR A 66 -2.58 0.91 1.44
C TYR A 66 -3.38 0.13 0.40
N PHE A 67 -3.20 -1.19 0.35
CA PHE A 67 -3.91 -2.03 -0.61
C PHE A 67 -5.42 -1.89 -0.44
N TYR A 68 -5.92 -2.15 0.78
CA TYR A 68 -7.35 -2.17 1.06
C TYR A 68 -7.98 -0.80 0.86
N SER A 69 -7.37 0.25 1.41
CA SER A 69 -7.96 1.58 1.37
C SER A 69 -7.95 2.14 -0.05
N LEU A 70 -6.92 1.89 -0.87
CA LEU A 70 -6.92 2.33 -2.27
C LEU A 70 -7.82 1.47 -3.17
N ALA A 71 -7.94 0.16 -2.89
CA ALA A 71 -8.74 -0.74 -3.72
C ALA A 71 -10.25 -0.64 -3.46
N PHE A 72 -10.65 -0.39 -2.21
CA PHE A 72 -12.05 -0.51 -1.77
C PHE A 72 -12.63 0.72 -1.06
N GLU A 73 -11.88 1.39 -0.18
CA GLU A 73 -12.45 2.39 0.75
C GLU A 73 -12.43 3.82 0.20
N ALA A 74 -11.30 4.24 -0.36
CA ALA A 74 -11.01 5.65 -0.59
C ALA A 74 -11.61 6.19 -1.88
N HIS A 75 -11.81 5.34 -2.90
CA HIS A 75 -12.26 5.75 -4.24
C HIS A 75 -11.56 7.03 -4.73
N ALA A 76 -10.24 7.10 -4.52
CA ALA A 76 -9.47 8.33 -4.69
C ALA A 76 -9.31 8.74 -6.16
N PHE A 77 -9.43 7.79 -7.09
CA PHE A 77 -9.25 8.02 -8.52
C PHE A 77 -10.53 7.66 -9.29
N THR A 78 -10.72 8.32 -10.43
CA THR A 78 -11.82 8.01 -11.36
C THR A 78 -11.70 6.60 -11.94
N ASP A 79 -10.48 6.17 -12.27
CA ASP A 79 -10.19 4.83 -12.76
C ASP A 79 -8.83 4.34 -12.22
N GLY A 80 -8.61 3.04 -12.28
CA GLY A 80 -7.33 2.43 -11.94
C GLY A 80 -7.17 2.08 -10.47
N ASN A 81 -8.12 2.40 -9.58
CA ASN A 81 -8.02 2.20 -8.12
C ASN A 81 -7.41 0.84 -7.71
N LYS A 82 -7.89 -0.28 -8.27
CA LYS A 82 -7.37 -1.63 -7.98
C LYS A 82 -5.92 -1.82 -8.41
N ARG A 83 -5.59 -1.35 -9.62
CA ARG A 83 -4.24 -1.45 -10.21
C ARG A 83 -3.28 -0.53 -9.44
N THR A 84 -3.70 0.70 -9.13
CA THR A 84 -2.98 1.63 -8.26
C THR A 84 -2.74 1.03 -6.88
N ALA A 85 -3.71 0.34 -6.29
CA ALA A 85 -3.56 -0.30 -4.99
C ALA A 85 -2.45 -1.37 -5.01
N ILE A 86 -2.44 -2.24 -6.03
CA ILE A 86 -1.37 -3.24 -6.21
C ILE A 86 -0.01 -2.53 -6.34
N SER A 87 0.10 -1.58 -7.26
CA SER A 87 1.37 -0.89 -7.53
C SER A 87 1.85 -0.06 -6.34
N ALA A 88 0.96 0.57 -5.57
CA ALA A 88 1.29 1.30 -4.35
C ALA A 88 1.75 0.34 -3.24
N THR A 89 1.11 -0.81 -3.09
CA THR A 89 1.55 -1.84 -2.14
C THR A 89 2.94 -2.38 -2.51
N VAL A 90 3.21 -2.63 -3.79
CA VAL A 90 4.56 -3.02 -4.25
C VAL A 90 5.57 -1.91 -4.00
N ALA A 91 5.22 -0.66 -4.29
CA ALA A 91 6.10 0.49 -4.10
C ALA A 91 6.46 0.72 -2.62
N VAL A 92 5.51 0.61 -1.69
CA VAL A 92 5.81 0.76 -0.24
C VAL A 92 6.68 -0.40 0.28
N LEU A 93 6.46 -1.63 -0.20
CA LEU A 93 7.32 -2.76 0.15
C LEU A 93 8.75 -2.53 -0.35
N ASN A 94 8.88 -2.15 -1.62
CA ASN A 94 10.18 -1.90 -2.25
C ASN A 94 10.94 -0.76 -1.56
N ALA A 95 10.24 0.33 -1.18
CA ALA A 95 10.83 1.43 -0.43
C ALA A 95 11.40 1.02 0.94
N ASN A 96 10.98 -0.15 1.45
CA ASN A 96 11.42 -0.72 2.71
C ASN A 96 12.23 -2.04 2.52
N SER A 97 12.86 -2.23 1.36
CA SER A 97 13.70 -3.41 1.04
C SER A 97 12.99 -4.77 1.12
N GLU A 98 11.67 -4.77 0.96
CA GLU A 98 10.84 -5.97 0.86
C GLU A 98 10.26 -6.06 -0.55
N SER A 99 9.95 -7.27 -1.01
CA SER A 99 9.37 -7.53 -2.33
C SER A 99 8.13 -8.39 -2.20
N LEU A 100 7.20 -8.24 -3.13
CA LEU A 100 5.99 -9.07 -3.20
C LEU A 100 6.16 -10.12 -4.30
N VAL A 101 6.09 -11.40 -3.93
CA VAL A 101 6.20 -12.52 -4.87
C VAL A 101 4.82 -13.14 -5.07
N ALA A 102 4.19 -12.82 -6.19
CA ALA A 102 2.89 -13.33 -6.61
C ALA A 102 2.83 -13.38 -8.13
N LYS A 103 2.02 -14.28 -8.70
CA LYS A 103 1.73 -14.25 -10.14
C LYS A 103 0.75 -13.12 -10.47
N ASP A 104 0.78 -12.60 -11.69
CA ASP A 104 -0.11 -11.50 -12.10
C ASP A 104 -1.59 -11.86 -11.96
N ASP A 105 -2.01 -13.04 -12.42
CA ASP A 105 -3.40 -13.50 -12.29
C ASP A 105 -3.85 -13.62 -10.84
N GLU A 106 -2.93 -14.02 -9.96
CA GLU A 106 -3.17 -14.14 -8.53
C GLU A 106 -3.32 -12.77 -7.86
N LEU A 107 -2.49 -11.79 -8.24
CA LEU A 107 -2.59 -10.40 -7.80
C LEU A 107 -3.92 -9.79 -8.22
N VAL A 108 -4.28 -9.95 -9.50
CA VAL A 108 -5.53 -9.41 -10.06
C VAL A 108 -6.73 -10.07 -9.39
N GLY A 109 -6.73 -11.40 -9.27
CA GLY A 109 -7.80 -12.14 -8.59
C GLY A 109 -7.99 -11.68 -7.14
N PHE A 110 -6.89 -11.52 -6.40
CA PHE A 110 -6.98 -11.06 -5.01
C PHE A 110 -7.43 -9.60 -4.90
N ALA A 111 -6.97 -8.72 -5.79
CA ALA A 111 -7.43 -7.33 -5.84
C ALA A 111 -8.93 -7.21 -6.13
N LEU A 112 -9.48 -8.10 -6.97
CA LEU A 112 -10.91 -8.18 -7.22
C LEU A 112 -11.69 -8.59 -5.96
N LEU A 113 -11.23 -9.61 -5.22
CA LEU A 113 -11.85 -10.03 -3.96
C LEU A 113 -11.89 -8.90 -2.91
N VAL A 114 -10.82 -8.12 -2.82
CA VAL A 114 -10.76 -6.96 -1.92
C VAL A 114 -11.73 -5.88 -2.39
N ALA A 115 -11.72 -5.55 -3.69
CA ALA A 115 -12.59 -4.52 -4.26
C ALA A 115 -14.09 -4.89 -4.26
N SER A 116 -14.42 -6.18 -4.18
CA SER A 116 -15.80 -6.65 -3.97
C SER A 116 -16.19 -6.78 -2.50
N GLY A 117 -15.30 -6.41 -1.57
CA GLY A 117 -15.53 -6.53 -0.13
C GLY A 117 -15.50 -7.97 0.41
N GLN A 118 -15.09 -8.95 -0.41
CA GLN A 118 -15.00 -10.36 0.00
C GLN A 118 -13.74 -10.65 0.82
N ALA A 119 -12.71 -9.79 0.72
CA ALA A 119 -11.50 -9.86 1.53
C ALA A 119 -11.27 -8.53 2.26
N GLY A 120 -11.18 -8.58 3.59
CA GLY A 120 -10.93 -7.42 4.44
C GLY A 120 -9.45 -7.14 4.68
N ARG A 121 -9.16 -6.09 5.45
CA ARG A 121 -7.79 -5.68 5.79
C ARG A 121 -6.94 -6.80 6.42
N LYS A 122 -7.55 -7.63 7.28
CA LYS A 122 -6.85 -8.74 7.95
C LYS A 122 -6.49 -9.86 6.96
N GLU A 123 -7.36 -10.12 6.00
CA GLU A 123 -7.16 -11.10 4.94
C GLU A 123 -6.03 -10.63 4.00
N VAL A 124 -6.01 -9.33 3.67
CA VAL A 124 -4.92 -8.71 2.91
C VAL A 124 -3.58 -8.85 3.64
N GLU A 125 -3.53 -8.53 4.94
CA GLU A 125 -2.30 -8.68 5.74
C GLU A 125 -1.78 -10.13 5.71
N LYS A 126 -2.67 -11.10 5.96
CA LYS A 126 -2.31 -12.53 5.90
C LYS A 126 -1.85 -12.95 4.51
N TRP A 127 -2.47 -12.42 3.46
CA TRP A 127 -2.11 -12.72 2.09
C TRP A 127 -0.73 -12.16 1.72
N LEU A 128 -0.42 -10.94 2.15
CA LEU A 128 0.87 -10.30 1.95
C LEU A 128 1.99 -11.02 2.70
N LEU A 129 1.79 -11.36 3.98
CA LEU A 129 2.81 -12.04 4.79
C LEU A 129 3.30 -13.36 4.18
N LYS A 130 2.44 -14.08 3.45
CA LYS A 130 2.80 -15.33 2.76
C LYS A 130 3.66 -15.12 1.50
N ARG A 131 3.69 -13.90 0.98
CA ARG A 131 4.27 -13.55 -0.34
C ARG A 131 5.37 -12.49 -0.25
N MET A 132 5.49 -11.82 0.89
CA MET A 132 6.58 -10.89 1.16
C MET A 132 7.90 -11.66 1.28
N LYS A 133 8.94 -11.14 0.61
CA LYS A 133 10.31 -11.62 0.73
C LYS A 133 11.27 -10.45 0.81
N LYS A 134 12.24 -10.56 1.70
CA LYS A 134 13.32 -9.59 1.81
C LYS A 134 14.12 -9.54 0.51
N GLN A 135 14.37 -8.33 0.02
CA GLN A 135 15.26 -8.14 -1.12
C GLN A 135 16.69 -8.48 -0.64
N LYS A 136 17.36 -9.40 -1.34
CA LYS A 136 18.75 -9.76 -1.08
C LYS A 136 19.70 -8.75 -1.71
#